data_AF-A0AAN0Y1M7-F1
#
_entry.id   AF-A0AAN0Y1M7-F1
#
_cell.length_a   1.000
_cell.length_b   1.000
_cell.length_c   1.000
_cell.angle_alpha   90.00
_cell.angle_beta   90.00
_cell.angle_gamma   90.00
#
_symmetry.space_group_name_H-M   'P 1'
#
loop_
_entity.id
_entity.type
_entity.pdbx_description
1 polymer ?
#
loop_
_entity_poly.entity_id
_entity_poly.type
_entity_poly.pdbx_seq_one_letter_code
_entity_poly.pdbx_strand_id
1 'polypeptide(L)' 'MPLVACPVCEKQISKRAHTCPGCGEPDPLNHLAKSKFISMVFWLLVLVGAGYAAWVYLLPMLIDFVRNQ' A
#
# COMPACT_ATOMS: atom_id res chain seq x y z
N MET A 1 17.86 -21.08 8.56
CA MET A 1 16.56 -20.99 7.84
C MET A 1 15.77 -19.88 8.53
N PRO A 2 15.20 -18.87 7.84
CA PRO A 2 14.42 -17.84 8.53
C PRO A 2 13.07 -18.41 8.99
N LEU A 3 12.85 -18.49 10.30
CA LEU A 3 11.55 -18.78 10.89
C LEU A 3 10.79 -17.47 11.05
N VAL A 4 9.52 -17.46 10.67
CA VAL A 4 8.60 -16.33 10.83
C VAL A 4 7.45 -16.77 11.72
N ALA A 5 6.96 -15.91 12.60
CA ALA A 5 5.80 -16.22 13.43
C ALA A 5 4.53 -16.23 12.57
N CYS A 6 3.70 -17.27 12.70
CA CYS A 6 2.38 -17.30 12.07
C CYS A 6 1.47 -16.25 12.75
N PRO A 7 0.77 -15.37 12.01
CA PRO A 7 -0.06 -14.32 12.61
C PRO A 7 -1.33 -14.83 13.31
N VAL A 8 -1.69 -16.11 13.13
CA VAL A 8 -2.91 -16.71 13.68
C VAL A 8 -2.62 -17.48 14.97
N CYS A 9 -1.56 -18.29 14.99
CA CYS A 9 -1.24 -19.16 16.11
C CYS A 9 0.09 -18.83 16.80
N GLU A 10 0.78 -17.78 16.35
CA GLU A 10 2.08 -17.26 16.86
C GLU A 10 3.24 -18.27 16.88
N LYS A 11 3.01 -19.50 16.42
CA LYS A 11 4.04 -20.53 16.25
C LYS A 11 5.04 -20.13 15.18
N GLN A 12 6.30 -20.44 15.43
CA GLN A 12 7.38 -20.22 14.48
C GLN A 12 7.28 -21.22 13.32
N ILE A 13 7.11 -20.71 12.10
CA ILE A 13 6.97 -21.50 10.88
C ILE A 13 8.06 -21.14 9.88
N SER A 14 8.40 -22.07 8.99
CA SER A 14 9.31 -21.79 7.88
C SER A 14 8.68 -20.79 6.89
N LYS A 15 9.46 -19.81 6.43
CA LYS A 15 9.04 -18.80 5.43
C LYS A 15 8.61 -19.39 4.07
N ARG A 16 8.80 -20.70 3.84
CA ARG A 16 8.34 -21.41 2.63
C ARG A 16 7.08 -22.27 2.86
N ALA A 17 6.51 -22.28 4.05
CA ALA A 17 5.34 -23.10 4.32
C ALA A 17 4.10 -22.49 3.65
N HIS A 18 3.55 -23.19 2.65
CA HIS A 18 2.27 -22.85 2.00
C HIS A 18 1.06 -23.02 2.93
N THR A 19 1.23 -23.76 4.03
CA THR A 19 0.19 -23.98 5.04
C THR A 19 0.84 -24.00 6.40
N CYS A 20 0.22 -23.35 7.39
CA CYS A 20 0.74 -23.37 8.76
C CYS A 20 0.53 -24.76 9.40
N PRO A 21 1.58 -25.46 9.85
CA PRO A 21 1.44 -26.77 10.51
C PRO A 21 0.80 -26.68 11.91
N GLY A 22 0.62 -25.48 12.45
CA GLY A 22 0.03 -25.24 13.76
C GLY A 22 -1.49 -25.11 13.74
N CYS A 23 -2.03 -24.31 12.83
CA CYS A 23 -3.46 -24.00 12.74
C CYS A 23 -4.13 -24.47 11.44
N GLY A 24 -3.36 -24.87 10.42
CA GLY A 24 -3.91 -25.28 9.12
C GLY A 24 -4.27 -24.14 8.17
N GLU A 25 -3.96 -22.89 8.52
CA GLU A 25 -4.29 -21.73 7.67
C GLU A 25 -3.57 -21.80 6.31
N PRO A 26 -4.31 -21.75 5.18
CA PRO A 26 -3.71 -21.73 3.85
C PRO A 26 -3.07 -20.36 3.57
N ASP A 27 -1.79 -20.40 3.25
CA ASP A 27 -0.96 -19.30 2.76
C ASP A 27 -0.85 -18.05 3.69
N PRO A 28 -0.15 -18.18 4.84
CA PRO A 28 -0.02 -17.10 5.82
C PRO A 28 0.80 -15.89 5.32
N LEU A 29 1.51 -16.01 4.20
CA LEU A 29 2.36 -14.94 3.65
C LEU A 29 1.64 -14.06 2.62
N ASN A 30 0.66 -14.60 1.89
CA ASN A 30 -0.09 -13.81 0.91
C ASN A 30 -0.91 -12.69 1.56
N HIS A 31 -1.44 -12.92 2.77
CA HIS A 31 -2.18 -11.91 3.52
C HIS A 31 -1.32 -10.68 3.89
N LEU A 32 -0.04 -10.90 4.21
CA LEU A 32 0.90 -9.84 4.56
C LEU A 32 1.28 -8.98 3.34
N ALA A 33 1.46 -9.60 2.17
CA ALA A 33 1.81 -8.88 0.94
C ALA A 33 0.65 -8.03 0.41
N LYS A 34 -0.59 -8.54 0.50
CA LYS A 34 -1.78 -7.89 -0.06
C LYS A 34 -2.15 -6.58 0.66
N SER A 35 -2.00 -6.53 1.98
CA SER A 35 -2.36 -5.35 2.79
C SER A 35 -1.47 -4.13 2.53
N LYS A 36 -0.16 -4.34 2.34
CA LYS A 36 0.79 -3.25 2.05
C LYS A 36 0.60 -2.68 0.65
N PHE A 37 0.24 -3.52 -0.32
CA PHE A 37 0.03 -3.09 -1.71
C PHE A 37 -1.17 -2.15 -1.86
N ILE A 38 -2.29 -2.47 -1.20
CA ILE A 38 -3.53 -1.66 -1.29
C ILE A 38 -3.32 -0.26 -0.72
N SER A 39 -2.67 -0.16 0.46
CA SER A 39 -2.41 1.14 1.08
C SER A 39 -1.48 2.02 0.23
N MET A 40 -0.46 1.42 -0.38
CA MET A 40 0.47 2.13 -1.26
C MET A 40 -0.25 2.68 -2.50
N VAL A 41 -1.08 1.87 -3.15
CA VAL A 41 -1.85 2.30 -4.33
C VAL A 41 -2.83 3.42 -3.99
N PHE A 42 -3.50 3.35 -2.84
CA PHE A 42 -4.41 4.39 -2.39
C PHE A 42 -3.69 5.74 -2.21
N TRP A 43 -2.57 5.75 -1.49
CA TRP A 43 -1.78 6.97 -1.29
C TRP A 43 -1.22 7.54 -2.60
N LEU A 44 -0.80 6.67 -3.53
CA LEU A 44 -0.34 7.09 -4.85
C LEU A 44 -1.45 7.79 -5.64
N LEU A 45 -2.66 7.20 -5.68
CA LEU A 45 -3.81 7.81 -6.35
C LEU A 45 -4.20 9.15 -5.72
N VAL A 46 -4.17 9.26 -4.39
CA VAL A 46 -4.47 10.52 -3.69
C VAL A 46 -3.45 11.60 -4.04
N LEU A 47 -2.14 11.29 -4.03
CA LEU A 47 -1.10 12.26 -4.38
C LEU A 47 -1.20 12.70 -5.84
N VAL A 48 -1.43 11.77 -6.76
CA VAL A 48 -1.60 12.07 -8.19
C VAL A 48 -2.84 12.94 -8.40
N GLY A 49 -3.96 12.60 -7.75
CA GLY A 49 -5.20 13.39 -7.82
C GLY A 49 -5.03 14.80 -7.27
N ALA A 50 -4.39 14.95 -6.10
CA ALA A 50 -4.12 16.25 -5.50
C ALA A 50 -3.17 17.10 -6.35
N GLY A 51 -2.09 16.51 -6.90
CA GLY A 51 -1.17 17.20 -7.80
C GLY A 51 -1.84 17.64 -9.11
N TYR A 52 -2.68 16.79 -9.70
CA TYR A 52 -3.44 17.12 -10.90
C TYR A 52 -4.44 18.25 -10.65
N ALA A 53 -5.19 18.18 -9.54
CA ALA A 53 -6.09 19.26 -9.15
C ALA A 53 -5.32 20.57 -8.93
N ALA A 54 -4.21 20.52 -8.17
CA ALA A 54 -3.35 21.68 -7.98
C ALA A 54 -2.88 22.25 -9.32
N TRP A 55 -2.46 21.42 -10.28
CA TRP A 55 -2.07 21.89 -11.61
C TRP A 55 -3.22 22.57 -12.36
N VAL A 56 -4.39 21.91 -12.42
CA VAL A 56 -5.57 22.43 -13.13
C VAL A 56 -6.12 23.71 -12.51
N TYR A 57 -6.00 23.89 -11.19
CA TYR A 57 -6.54 25.07 -10.49
C TYR A 57 -5.49 26.16 -10.22
N LEU A 58 -4.24 25.84 -9.86
CA LEU A 58 -3.19 26.85 -9.69
C LEU A 58 -2.75 27.47 -11.00
N LEU A 59 -2.65 26.69 -12.09
CA LEU A 59 -2.21 27.25 -13.38
C LEU A 59 -3.11 28.40 -13.88
N PRO A 60 -4.44 28.24 -13.98
CA PRO A 60 -5.29 29.35 -14.43
C PRO A 60 -5.18 30.53 -13.48
N MET A 61 -5.11 30.28 -12.17
CA MET A 61 -4.96 31.35 -11.17
C MET A 61 -3.65 32.14 -11.33
N LEU A 62 -2.54 31.48 -11.67
CA LEU A 62 -1.26 32.12 -11.98
C LEU A 62 -1.31 32.90 -13.30
N ILE A 63 -1.95 32.34 -14.33
CA ILE A 63 -2.12 33.01 -15.63
C ILE A 63 -2.95 34.29 -15.47
N ASP A 64 -4.04 34.23 -14.68
CA ASP A 64 -4.88 35.38 -14.39
C ASP A 64 -4.13 36.44 -13.59
N PHE A 65 -3.29 36.04 -12.62
CA PHE A 65 -2.47 36.97 -11.84
C PHE A 65 -1.45 37.73 -12.71
N VAL A 66 -0.76 37.02 -13.63
CA VAL A 66 0.20 37.65 -14.55
C VAL A 66 -0.51 38.54 -15.57
N ARG A 67 -1.71 38.17 -16.02
CA ARG A 67 -2.48 38.98 -16.99
C ARG A 67 -3.04 40.27 -16.38
N ASN A 68 -3.32 40.26 -15.08
CA ASN A 68 -3.91 41.40 -14.37
C ASN A 68 -2.86 42.34 -13.74
N GLN A 69 -1.57 42.09 -14.01
CA GLN A 69 -0.44 42.95 -13.66
C GLN A 69 0.03 43.73 -14.90
#